data_AF-A0A820M071-F1
#
_entry.id   AF-A0A820M071-F1
#
_cell.length_a   1.000
_cell.length_b   1.000
_cell.length_c   1.000
_cell.angle_alpha   90.00
_cell.angle_beta   90.00
_cell.angle_gamma   90.00
#
_symmetry.space_group_name_H-M   'P 1'
#
loop_
_entity.id
_entity.type
_entity.pdbx_description
1 polymer ?
#
loop_
_entity_poly.entity_id
_entity_poly.type
_entity_poly.pdbx_seq_one_letter_code
_entity_poly.pdbx_strand_id
1 'polypeptide(L)'
;MSSSSLVYFNKDTFLDGTGRGKLSRQVKFTLESNNETPCVPSLSIVKEKSDKKKHRHIAKVISVDIQLPLPPNLERRPQTLISCEQFPNNYISPTSLSILHWSKYHGRNVTFYLKDIGYFSTADRSDANRCREDFRYLKRLIYDIDDTRELKQMKIEFDLNIGSAYLIPAEPAASLDALLWWISKHKHSLLDKKRRFTFDFVAWRGTIRKIMSSLFNNETDWRIGVIRFRGAYFLHVFHTETELSIEFGQTPIEQRMCYWGHKFEDYLCSETPPLFPCPKKLFSLVNLATLGVHTLLYGSEIDACTQDSILIDDNNPKATKNSHNGTDSNIQHKKKRKFVEIKVIYAKNMLDLHTSTAHKYGKWWSQCFLTGIEQILLGFRDDYGVVRQIQPLLIKDIETRARTWSSSSFLSFLNDFCVFVRKTITKDYFEDGKTVYLFYFSPQEKKIKWLSTTESKYQFLPEWFTSQDFTLSEV
;
A
#
# COMPACT_ATOMS: atom_id res chain seq x y z
N MET A 1 -10.04 -40.72 40.81
CA MET A 1 -8.66 -41.24 40.68
C MET A 1 -8.28 -41.16 39.22
N SER A 2 -7.21 -40.52 38.72
CA SER A 2 -6.10 -39.69 39.20
C SER A 2 -5.60 -38.98 37.92
N SER A 3 -5.62 -37.65 37.84
CA SER A 3 -4.46 -36.75 38.03
C SER A 3 -3.19 -37.08 37.23
N SER A 4 -2.83 -36.20 36.29
CA SER A 4 -1.45 -35.72 36.02
C SER A 4 -1.53 -34.63 34.92
N SER A 5 -1.48 -33.33 35.25
CA SER A 5 -0.35 -32.49 35.70
C SER A 5 0.23 -31.65 34.55
N LEU A 6 -0.36 -30.46 34.37
CA LEU A 6 0.23 -29.34 33.63
C LEU A 6 1.23 -28.64 34.57
N VAL A 7 2.50 -28.61 34.16
CA VAL A 7 3.55 -27.88 34.87
C VAL A 7 3.59 -26.45 34.32
N TYR A 8 3.12 -25.52 35.16
CA TYR A 8 3.41 -24.09 35.11
C TYR A 8 4.83 -23.83 35.62
N PHE A 9 5.52 -22.82 35.07
CA PHE A 9 6.47 -21.87 35.69
C PHE A 9 7.19 -21.12 34.52
N ASN A 10 7.49 -19.82 34.53
CA ASN A 10 7.49 -18.82 35.60
C ASN A 10 7.30 -17.40 35.02
N LYS A 11 6.69 -16.53 35.83
CA LYS A 11 6.70 -15.06 35.68
C LYS A 11 7.72 -14.53 36.68
N ASP A 12 8.65 -13.69 36.22
CA ASP A 12 9.37 -12.75 37.09
C ASP A 12 9.06 -11.34 36.59
N THR A 13 8.21 -10.59 37.30
CA THR A 13 8.49 -9.73 38.47
C THR A 13 9.34 -8.51 38.12
N PHE A 14 8.70 -7.34 38.14
CA PHE A 14 9.33 -6.13 38.66
C PHE A 14 8.34 -5.41 39.57
N LEU A 15 8.82 -5.19 40.79
CA LEU A 15 8.19 -4.46 41.89
C LEU A 15 8.30 -2.95 41.64
N ASP A 16 7.18 -2.24 41.82
CA ASP A 16 7.16 -1.05 42.66
C ASP A 16 5.96 -1.23 43.62
N GLY A 17 6.03 -0.92 44.90
CA GLY A 17 6.85 0.11 45.51
C GLY A 17 6.01 1.23 46.15
N THR A 18 4.68 1.08 46.27
CA THR A 18 3.87 2.01 47.09
C THR A 18 2.78 1.27 47.86
N GLY A 19 3.11 0.85 49.08
CA GLY A 19 2.12 0.39 50.05
C GLY A 19 1.13 1.50 50.37
N ARG A 20 -0.14 1.31 50.00
CA ARG A 20 -1.34 1.89 50.63
C ARG A 20 -2.57 1.11 50.14
N GLY A 21 -3.07 0.22 50.99
CA GLY A 21 -4.33 -0.48 50.75
C GLY A 21 -5.53 0.45 50.83
N LYS A 22 -6.53 0.21 49.96
CA LYS A 22 -7.92 0.62 50.20
C LYS A 22 -8.87 -0.49 49.77
N LEU A 23 -9.45 -1.10 50.79
CA LEU A 23 -10.77 -1.73 50.94
C LEU A 23 -11.56 -2.04 49.66
N SER A 24 -11.75 -3.34 49.47
CA SER A 24 -12.80 -3.98 48.71
C SER A 24 -14.19 -3.45 49.09
N ARG A 25 -14.96 -3.02 48.09
CA ARG A 25 -16.43 -2.98 48.15
C ARG A 25 -16.97 -3.99 47.15
N GLN A 26 -17.53 -5.08 47.69
CA GLN A 26 -18.47 -5.93 46.97
C GLN A 26 -19.70 -5.08 46.59
N VAL A 27 -20.06 -5.08 45.31
CA VAL A 27 -21.38 -4.64 44.86
C VAL A 27 -22.06 -5.85 44.21
N LYS A 28 -23.13 -6.31 44.85
CA LYS A 28 -24.08 -7.29 44.34
C LYS A 28 -24.71 -6.76 43.06
N PHE A 29 -24.73 -7.54 41.99
CA PHE A 29 -25.61 -7.32 40.85
C PHE A 29 -26.88 -8.15 41.03
N THR A 30 -28.01 -7.47 41.24
CA THR A 30 -29.35 -8.02 41.03
C THR A 30 -29.72 -7.87 39.56
N LEU A 31 -30.03 -8.99 38.91
CA LEU A 31 -30.61 -9.04 37.57
C LEU A 31 -32.11 -8.72 37.69
N GLU A 32 -32.53 -7.57 37.18
CA GLU A 32 -33.93 -7.34 36.83
C GLU A 32 -34.04 -7.21 35.30
N SER A 33 -34.80 -8.13 34.73
CA SER A 33 -35.24 -8.12 33.34
C SER A 33 -36.29 -7.04 33.14
N ASN A 34 -36.12 -6.15 32.16
CA ASN A 34 -37.24 -5.50 31.50
C ASN A 34 -36.91 -5.24 30.03
N ASN A 35 -37.78 -5.80 29.18
CA ASN A 35 -37.91 -5.49 27.77
C ASN A 35 -38.41 -4.05 27.63
N GLU A 36 -37.74 -3.21 26.83
CA GLU A 36 -38.39 -2.15 26.05
C GLU A 36 -37.42 -1.56 24.99
N THR A 37 -37.99 -1.25 23.83
CA THR A 37 -37.40 -0.82 22.55
C THR A 37 -36.52 0.45 22.60
N PRO A 38 -35.47 0.59 21.77
CA PRO A 38 -34.64 1.79 21.75
C PRO A 38 -35.30 2.93 20.97
N CYS A 39 -35.73 3.96 21.67
CA CYS A 39 -36.17 5.24 21.11
C CYS A 39 -34.96 6.17 20.93
N VAL A 40 -34.82 6.78 19.75
CA VAL A 40 -33.73 7.69 19.38
C VAL A 40 -33.91 9.05 20.08
N PRO A 41 -32.95 9.58 20.86
CA PRO A 41 -33.07 10.92 21.41
C PRO A 41 -32.64 11.97 20.37
N SER A 42 -33.55 12.85 20.01
CA SER A 42 -33.31 14.09 19.28
C SER A 42 -32.49 15.09 20.13
N LEU A 43 -31.35 15.56 19.62
CA LEU A 43 -30.54 16.61 20.25
C LEU A 43 -30.98 18.00 19.74
N SER A 44 -31.43 18.84 20.66
CA SER A 44 -31.76 20.25 20.45
C SER A 44 -30.48 21.12 20.45
N ILE A 45 -30.37 22.00 19.46
CA ILE A 45 -29.24 22.92 19.28
C ILE A 45 -29.47 24.17 20.16
N VAL A 46 -28.63 24.38 21.16
CA VAL A 46 -28.53 25.66 21.87
C VAL A 46 -27.56 26.57 21.09
N LYS A 47 -28.06 27.71 20.60
CA LYS A 47 -27.26 28.76 19.97
C LYS A 47 -26.60 29.64 21.03
N GLU A 48 -25.27 29.61 21.15
CA GLU A 48 -24.50 30.67 21.79
C GLU A 48 -23.96 31.67 20.75
N LYS A 49 -24.02 32.96 21.09
CA LYS A 49 -23.53 34.10 20.29
C LYS A 49 -22.11 34.51 20.72
N SER A 50 -21.33 34.89 19.70
CA SER A 50 -20.16 35.78 19.63
C SER A 50 -18.85 35.43 20.36
N ASP A 51 -17.74 35.31 19.62
CA ASP A 51 -16.82 36.44 19.41
C ASP A 51 -15.76 36.20 18.33
N LYS A 52 -15.40 37.27 17.58
CA LYS A 52 -14.42 37.25 16.49
C LYS A 52 -12.98 37.29 17.03
N LYS A 53 -12.35 36.12 17.22
CA LYS A 53 -10.89 35.94 17.16
C LYS A 53 -10.57 34.67 16.37
N LYS A 54 -9.74 34.79 15.32
CA LYS A 54 -9.24 33.66 14.52
C LYS A 54 -8.27 32.82 15.36
N HIS A 55 -8.80 31.96 16.21
CA HIS A 55 -8.10 30.77 16.67
C HIS A 55 -8.71 29.58 15.92
N ARG A 56 -7.86 28.80 15.25
CA ARG A 56 -8.26 27.51 14.66
C ARG A 56 -8.86 26.68 15.80
N HIS A 57 -10.17 26.52 15.80
CA HIS A 57 -10.87 25.67 16.76
C HIS A 57 -10.48 24.22 16.46
N ILE A 58 -9.58 23.68 17.25
CA ILE A 58 -9.32 22.24 17.32
C ILE A 58 -10.59 21.62 17.90
N ALA A 59 -11.30 20.84 17.10
CA ALA A 59 -12.43 20.06 17.57
C ALA A 59 -11.94 19.12 18.68
N LYS A 60 -12.46 19.28 19.90
CA LYS A 60 -12.26 18.33 21.00
C LYS A 60 -12.98 17.04 20.60
N VAL A 61 -12.21 16.02 20.19
CA VAL A 61 -12.72 14.67 19.97
C VAL A 61 -13.10 14.11 21.35
N ILE A 62 -14.39 13.90 21.57
CA ILE A 62 -14.90 13.25 22.77
C ILE A 62 -14.71 11.74 22.56
N SER A 63 -13.87 11.12 23.39
CA SER A 63 -13.72 9.67 23.46
C SER A 63 -15.02 9.06 23.95
N VAL A 64 -15.62 8.17 23.15
CA VAL A 64 -16.71 7.32 23.62
C VAL A 64 -16.14 5.91 23.75
N ASP A 65 -15.96 5.45 24.99
CA ASP A 65 -15.63 4.07 25.29
C ASP A 65 -16.83 3.19 24.90
N ILE A 66 -16.74 2.57 23.73
CA ILE A 66 -17.70 1.57 23.28
C ILE A 66 -16.94 0.24 23.19
N GLN A 67 -17.07 -0.58 24.23
CA GLN A 67 -16.82 -2.02 24.11
C GLN A 67 -17.98 -2.65 23.34
N LEU A 68 -17.80 -2.90 22.05
CA LEU A 68 -18.71 -3.72 21.27
C LEU A 68 -18.01 -4.99 20.79
N PRO A 69 -18.68 -6.15 20.89
CA PRO A 69 -18.14 -7.40 20.40
C PRO A 69 -17.98 -7.28 18.87
N LEU A 70 -16.83 -7.74 18.37
CA LEU A 70 -16.66 -7.91 16.94
C LEU A 70 -17.76 -8.86 16.42
N PRO A 71 -18.36 -8.58 15.26
CA PRO A 71 -19.36 -9.47 14.70
C PRO A 71 -18.77 -10.88 14.52
N PRO A 72 -19.58 -11.93 14.73
CA PRO A 72 -19.12 -13.31 14.57
C PRO A 72 -18.55 -13.48 13.15
N ASN A 73 -17.43 -14.20 13.06
CA ASN A 73 -16.82 -14.59 11.79
C ASN A 73 -17.90 -15.14 10.86
N LEU A 74 -18.27 -14.36 9.83
CA LEU A 74 -18.99 -14.90 8.69
C LEU A 74 -18.12 -16.03 8.15
N GLU A 75 -18.63 -17.26 8.16
CA GLU A 75 -17.98 -18.42 7.56
C GLU A 75 -17.72 -18.13 6.09
N ARG A 76 -16.52 -17.62 5.80
CA ARG A 76 -16.04 -17.50 4.43
C ARG A 76 -15.72 -18.91 3.99
N ARG A 77 -16.47 -19.44 3.02
CA ARG A 77 -16.08 -20.68 2.33
C ARG A 77 -14.67 -20.46 1.77
N PRO A 78 -13.66 -21.24 2.18
CA PRO A 78 -12.34 -21.14 1.59
C PRO A 78 -12.48 -21.47 0.11
N GLN A 79 -12.13 -20.52 -0.76
CA GLN A 79 -11.87 -20.86 -2.16
C GLN A 79 -10.69 -21.84 -2.14
N THR A 80 -10.91 -23.05 -2.67
CA THR A 80 -9.86 -24.06 -2.81
C THR A 80 -8.84 -23.55 -3.83
N LEU A 81 -7.79 -22.89 -3.34
CA LEU A 81 -6.66 -22.44 -4.14
C LEU A 81 -5.45 -23.31 -3.82
N ILE A 82 -4.79 -23.78 -4.88
CA ILE A 82 -3.66 -24.70 -4.86
C ILE A 82 -2.44 -24.03 -4.22
N SER A 83 -1.79 -24.71 -3.27
CA SER A 83 -0.59 -24.29 -2.55
C SER A 83 0.58 -23.90 -3.43
N CYS A 84 1.45 -23.03 -2.93
CA CYS A 84 2.79 -22.87 -3.52
C CYS A 84 3.73 -24.02 -3.16
N GLU A 85 3.45 -24.74 -2.06
CA GLU A 85 4.12 -26.01 -1.74
C GLU A 85 3.69 -27.12 -2.69
N GLN A 86 2.58 -26.92 -3.41
CA GLN A 86 2.08 -27.75 -4.51
C GLN A 86 2.57 -27.24 -5.87
N PHE A 87 3.86 -26.89 -5.98
CA PHE A 87 4.54 -27.44 -7.17
C PHE A 87 4.18 -28.93 -7.17
N PRO A 88 3.64 -29.51 -8.25
CA PRO A 88 3.33 -30.94 -8.26
C PRO A 88 4.52 -31.66 -7.64
N ASN A 89 4.36 -32.52 -6.63
CA ASN A 89 5.45 -32.96 -5.72
C ASN A 89 6.69 -33.58 -6.42
N ASN A 90 6.67 -33.69 -7.76
CA ASN A 90 7.73 -34.17 -8.64
C ASN A 90 8.10 -33.19 -9.78
N TYR A 91 7.59 -31.97 -9.80
CA TYR A 91 7.85 -31.00 -10.86
C TYR A 91 9.23 -30.38 -10.66
N ILE A 92 10.07 -30.53 -11.67
CA ILE A 92 11.39 -29.92 -11.73
C ILE A 92 11.28 -28.72 -12.68
N SER A 93 11.47 -27.52 -12.13
CA SER A 93 11.53 -26.29 -12.93
C SER A 93 12.62 -26.42 -13.99
N PRO A 94 12.33 -26.20 -15.28
CA PRO A 94 13.33 -26.36 -16.35
C PRO A 94 14.57 -25.50 -16.10
N THR A 95 14.34 -24.28 -15.61
CA THR A 95 15.37 -23.36 -15.14
C THR A 95 14.93 -22.72 -13.83
N SER A 96 15.85 -22.15 -13.06
CA SER A 96 15.54 -21.42 -11.84
C SER A 96 16.47 -20.22 -11.67
N LEU A 97 16.01 -19.22 -10.91
CA LEU A 97 16.82 -18.09 -10.49
C LEU A 97 17.13 -18.21 -9.00
N SER A 98 18.40 -18.49 -8.68
CA SER A 98 18.89 -18.48 -7.30
C SER A 98 19.03 -17.05 -6.79
N ILE A 99 18.53 -16.81 -5.57
CA ILE A 99 18.66 -15.55 -4.85
C ILE A 99 19.89 -15.64 -3.97
N LEU A 100 20.90 -14.86 -4.31
CA LEU A 100 22.15 -14.81 -3.56
C LEU A 100 22.03 -13.88 -2.36
N HIS A 101 23.04 -13.92 -1.48
CA HIS A 101 23.18 -12.91 -0.44
C HIS A 101 23.28 -11.50 -1.04
N TRP A 102 22.65 -10.49 -0.41
CA TRP A 102 22.51 -9.14 -0.95
C TRP A 102 23.84 -8.50 -1.39
N SER A 103 24.94 -8.80 -0.69
CA SER A 103 26.27 -8.29 -1.00
C SER A 103 26.79 -8.71 -2.38
N LYS A 104 26.29 -9.83 -2.95
CA LYS A 104 26.62 -10.27 -4.31
C LYS A 104 25.97 -9.41 -5.40
N TYR A 105 24.93 -8.65 -5.05
CA TYR A 105 24.26 -7.69 -5.91
C TYR A 105 24.71 -6.24 -5.64
N HIS A 106 25.35 -5.99 -4.49
CA HIS A 106 25.85 -4.68 -4.13
C HIS A 106 26.95 -4.21 -5.08
N GLY A 107 26.98 -2.91 -5.38
CA GLY A 107 28.00 -2.30 -6.25
C GLY A 107 27.88 -2.62 -7.75
N ARG A 108 26.97 -3.50 -8.16
CA ARG A 108 26.67 -3.70 -9.59
C ARG A 108 26.01 -2.44 -10.17
N ASN A 109 26.47 -2.04 -11.35
CA ASN A 109 26.00 -0.82 -11.99
C ASN A 109 24.74 -1.09 -12.83
N VAL A 110 23.58 -0.98 -12.21
CA VAL A 110 22.28 -1.02 -12.90
C VAL A 110 21.64 0.35 -12.78
N THR A 111 21.46 1.02 -13.91
CA THR A 111 20.83 2.34 -13.99
C THR A 111 19.33 2.23 -13.75
N PHE A 112 18.77 3.20 -13.02
CA PHE A 112 17.33 3.35 -12.85
C PHE A 112 16.92 4.80 -13.11
N TYR A 113 16.03 5.02 -14.07
CA TYR A 113 15.47 6.33 -14.38
C TYR A 113 13.95 6.26 -14.30
N LEU A 114 13.33 7.18 -13.57
CA LEU A 114 11.88 7.22 -13.33
C LEU A 114 11.24 8.44 -13.99
N LYS A 115 10.12 8.23 -14.66
CA LYS A 115 9.28 9.28 -15.23
C LYS A 115 7.81 9.03 -14.89
N ASP A 116 7.11 10.06 -14.45
CA ASP A 116 5.65 10.04 -14.33
C ASP A 116 5.07 10.33 -15.72
N ILE A 117 4.28 9.41 -16.26
CA ILE A 117 3.69 9.54 -17.61
C ILE A 117 2.18 9.73 -17.60
N GLY A 118 1.54 9.59 -16.44
CA GLY A 118 0.11 9.82 -16.27
C GLY A 118 -0.36 9.54 -14.86
N TYR A 119 -1.68 9.56 -14.68
CA TYR A 119 -2.34 9.29 -13.42
C TYR A 119 -3.81 8.91 -13.64
N PHE A 120 -4.43 8.32 -12.62
CA PHE A 120 -5.86 8.13 -12.59
C PHE A 120 -6.38 7.96 -11.16
N SER A 121 -7.67 8.23 -10.99
CA SER A 121 -8.46 7.93 -9.80
C SER A 121 -9.34 6.72 -10.08
N THR A 122 -9.38 5.75 -9.16
CA THR A 122 -10.29 4.60 -9.23
C THR A 122 -10.99 4.36 -7.90
N ALA A 123 -12.27 3.98 -7.97
CA ALA A 123 -13.02 3.53 -6.80
C ALA A 123 -13.07 2.00 -6.67
N ASP A 124 -12.48 1.27 -7.63
CA ASP A 124 -12.33 -0.18 -7.64
C ASP A 124 -11.29 -0.58 -8.69
N ARG A 125 -10.21 -1.25 -8.29
CA ARG A 125 -9.14 -1.67 -9.21
C ARG A 125 -9.59 -2.71 -10.23
N SER A 126 -10.66 -3.45 -9.94
CA SER A 126 -11.22 -4.50 -10.78
C SER A 126 -12.30 -4.01 -11.75
N ASP A 127 -12.72 -2.75 -11.64
CA ASP A 127 -13.74 -2.18 -12.53
C ASP A 127 -13.19 -1.00 -13.35
N ALA A 128 -12.91 -1.29 -14.62
CA ALA A 128 -12.46 -0.31 -15.60
C ALA A 128 -13.45 0.86 -15.78
N ASN A 129 -14.75 0.68 -15.51
CA ASN A 129 -15.76 1.75 -15.62
C ASN A 129 -15.70 2.75 -14.47
N ARG A 130 -15.03 2.38 -13.37
CA ARG A 130 -14.87 3.21 -12.17
C ARG A 130 -13.54 3.95 -12.14
N CYS A 131 -12.83 3.98 -13.27
CA CYS A 131 -11.58 4.70 -13.47
C CYS A 131 -11.82 6.06 -14.16
N ARG A 132 -11.10 7.09 -13.72
CA ARG A 132 -11.17 8.46 -14.26
C ARG A 132 -9.78 9.10 -14.25
N GLU A 133 -9.42 9.81 -15.31
CA GLU A 133 -8.13 10.50 -15.43
C GLU A 133 -8.19 11.89 -14.79
N ASP A 134 -8.23 11.91 -13.46
CA ASP A 134 -8.28 13.13 -12.65
C ASP A 134 -7.71 12.90 -11.24
N PHE A 135 -7.71 13.97 -10.45
CA PHE A 135 -7.19 14.01 -9.08
C PHE A 135 -8.29 13.84 -8.01
N ARG A 136 -9.49 13.35 -8.34
CA ARG A 136 -10.65 13.40 -7.43
C ARG A 136 -10.44 12.61 -6.12
N TYR A 137 -9.57 11.60 -6.15
CA TYR A 137 -9.24 10.78 -4.99
C TYR A 137 -7.83 11.03 -4.44
N LEU A 138 -7.11 12.04 -4.96
CA LEU A 138 -5.83 12.45 -4.40
C LEU A 138 -6.07 13.24 -3.12
N LYS A 139 -5.70 12.65 -1.98
CA LYS A 139 -5.79 13.32 -0.69
C LYS A 139 -4.72 14.41 -0.55
N ARG A 140 -5.05 15.46 0.20
CA ARG A 140 -4.14 16.57 0.52
C ARG A 140 -3.95 16.62 2.02
N LEU A 141 -2.69 16.71 2.44
CA LEU A 141 -2.38 16.87 3.86
C LEU A 141 -2.92 18.20 4.38
N ILE A 142 -3.54 18.19 5.56
CA ILE A 142 -3.95 19.43 6.24
C ILE A 142 -2.82 20.06 7.07
N TYR A 143 -1.69 19.35 7.19
CA TYR A 143 -0.49 19.75 7.92
C TYR A 143 0.67 20.05 6.96
N ASP A 144 1.47 21.06 7.30
CA ASP A 144 2.75 21.31 6.62
C ASP A 144 3.81 20.35 7.18
N ILE A 145 4.25 19.41 6.35
CA ILE A 145 5.24 18.41 6.75
C ILE A 145 6.67 18.95 6.73
N ASP A 146 6.90 20.06 6.04
CA ASP A 146 8.21 20.70 5.98
C ASP A 146 8.47 21.53 7.27
N ASP A 147 7.41 21.98 7.98
CA ASP A 147 7.52 22.61 9.32
C ASP A 147 7.61 21.56 10.45
N THR A 148 8.78 20.93 10.54
CA THR A 148 9.09 19.96 11.60
C THR A 148 9.02 20.53 13.02
N ARG A 149 9.06 21.85 13.21
CA ARG A 149 8.95 22.47 14.53
C ARG A 149 7.50 22.52 14.96
N GLU A 150 6.60 22.93 14.06
CA GLU A 150 5.16 22.90 14.28
C GLU A 150 4.72 21.46 14.59
N LEU A 151 5.08 20.49 13.74
CA LEU A 151 4.70 19.08 13.94
C LEU A 151 5.12 18.51 15.31
N LYS A 152 6.28 18.92 15.84
CA LYS A 152 6.77 18.46 17.15
C LYS A 152 6.05 19.13 18.32
N GLN A 153 5.51 20.33 18.14
CA GLN A 153 4.80 21.08 19.17
C GLN A 153 3.29 20.81 19.14
N MET A 154 2.79 20.25 18.05
CA MET A 154 1.40 19.86 17.91
C MET A 154 0.98 18.89 19.01
N LYS A 155 -0.15 19.21 19.65
CA LYS A 155 -0.84 18.32 20.58
C LYS A 155 -1.95 17.61 19.80
N ILE A 156 -1.70 16.37 19.44
CA ILE A 156 -2.67 15.51 18.73
C ILE A 156 -3.00 14.28 19.56
N GLU A 157 -4.23 13.80 19.41
CA GLU A 157 -4.68 12.51 19.93
C GLU A 157 -5.59 11.87 18.87
N PHE A 158 -4.98 11.16 17.93
CA PHE A 158 -5.72 10.45 16.90
C PHE A 158 -6.01 9.03 17.36
N ASP A 159 -7.26 8.77 17.72
CA ASP A 159 -7.73 7.42 18.06
C ASP A 159 -8.03 6.63 16.79
N LEU A 160 -7.16 5.68 16.46
CA LEU A 160 -7.28 4.88 15.25
C LEU A 160 -8.39 3.82 15.35
N ASN A 161 -8.99 3.61 16.52
CA ASN A 161 -10.07 2.63 16.68
C ASN A 161 -11.43 3.17 16.25
N ILE A 162 -11.60 4.49 16.14
CA ILE A 162 -12.87 5.10 15.75
C ILE A 162 -13.29 4.60 14.36
N GLY A 163 -14.37 3.82 14.31
CA GLY A 163 -14.90 3.25 13.07
C GLY A 163 -14.46 1.81 12.79
N SER A 164 -13.51 1.27 13.57
CA SER A 164 -12.96 -0.07 13.35
C SER A 164 -14.00 -1.20 13.46
N ALA A 165 -15.06 -1.01 14.24
CA ALA A 165 -16.17 -1.96 14.36
C ALA A 165 -16.99 -2.12 13.06
N TYR A 166 -16.92 -1.15 12.15
CA TYR A 166 -17.64 -1.15 10.88
C TYR A 166 -16.75 -1.58 9.71
N LEU A 167 -15.56 -2.13 10.01
CA LEU A 167 -14.66 -2.61 8.98
C LEU A 167 -15.32 -3.78 8.25
N ILE A 168 -15.63 -3.57 6.97
CA ILE A 168 -16.03 -4.65 6.08
C ILE A 168 -14.75 -5.34 5.60
N PRO A 169 -14.66 -6.67 5.65
CA PRO A 169 -13.51 -7.39 5.15
C PRO A 169 -13.13 -7.10 3.70
N ALA A 170 -11.84 -7.34 3.42
CA ALA A 170 -11.06 -6.85 2.31
C ALA A 170 -11.67 -6.95 0.89
N GLU A 171 -11.30 -5.96 0.08
CA GLU A 171 -11.51 -5.89 -1.36
C GLU A 171 -10.82 -7.05 -2.10
N PRO A 172 -11.33 -7.46 -3.28
CA PRO A 172 -10.75 -8.52 -4.08
C PRO A 172 -9.30 -8.25 -4.46
N ALA A 173 -8.58 -9.33 -4.80
CA ALA A 173 -7.18 -9.30 -5.24
C ALA A 173 -6.92 -8.17 -6.24
N ALA A 174 -5.74 -7.53 -6.14
CA ALA A 174 -5.38 -6.33 -6.89
C ALA A 174 -5.31 -6.57 -8.41
N SER A 175 -6.48 -6.54 -9.06
CA SER A 175 -6.62 -6.66 -10.51
C SER A 175 -5.80 -5.62 -11.24
N LEU A 176 -5.29 -5.97 -12.43
CA LEU A 176 -4.61 -5.04 -13.32
C LEU A 176 -5.59 -4.14 -14.09
N ASP A 177 -6.91 -4.38 -14.02
CA ASP A 177 -7.91 -3.77 -14.89
C ASP A 177 -7.86 -2.25 -14.92
N ALA A 178 -7.72 -1.58 -13.76
CA ALA A 178 -7.61 -0.13 -13.73
C ALA A 178 -6.35 0.41 -14.44
N LEU A 179 -5.22 -0.30 -14.36
CA LEU A 179 -4.00 0.05 -15.08
C LEU A 179 -4.14 -0.25 -16.58
N LEU A 180 -4.73 -1.39 -16.93
CA LEU A 180 -5.02 -1.78 -18.32
C LEU A 180 -5.99 -0.79 -18.97
N TRP A 181 -6.96 -0.27 -18.21
CA TRP A 181 -7.88 0.77 -18.66
C TRP A 181 -7.10 2.02 -19.05
N TRP A 182 -6.18 2.47 -18.20
CA TRP A 182 -5.35 3.64 -18.51
C TRP A 182 -4.49 3.39 -19.77
N ILE A 183 -3.85 2.21 -19.87
CA ILE A 183 -3.07 1.82 -21.06
C ILE A 183 -3.96 1.85 -22.33
N SER A 184 -5.20 1.38 -22.24
CA SER A 184 -6.13 1.37 -23.39
C SER A 184 -6.50 2.78 -23.87
N LYS A 185 -6.57 3.76 -22.96
CA LYS A 185 -6.83 5.18 -23.28
C LYS A 185 -5.61 5.86 -23.92
N HIS A 186 -4.41 5.44 -23.53
CA HIS A 186 -3.15 6.02 -24.01
C HIS A 186 -2.46 5.17 -25.09
N LYS A 187 -3.18 4.23 -25.70
CA LYS A 187 -2.61 3.25 -26.65
C LYS A 187 -1.82 3.85 -27.80
N HIS A 188 -2.22 5.04 -28.29
CA HIS A 188 -1.57 5.70 -29.42
C HIS A 188 -0.14 6.16 -29.13
N SER A 189 0.17 6.53 -27.87
CA SER A 189 1.51 6.96 -27.46
C SER A 189 2.37 5.80 -26.93
N LEU A 190 1.74 4.68 -26.59
CA LEU A 190 2.38 3.52 -25.95
C LEU A 190 2.66 2.36 -26.92
N LEU A 191 2.17 2.44 -28.15
CA LEU A 191 2.38 1.43 -29.18
C LEU A 191 3.31 1.94 -30.29
N ASP A 192 4.17 1.05 -30.79
CA ASP A 192 4.96 1.29 -31.98
C ASP A 192 4.14 1.12 -33.27
N LYS A 193 4.76 1.39 -34.43
CA LYS A 193 4.13 1.22 -35.75
C LYS A 193 3.68 -0.22 -36.04
N LYS A 194 4.25 -1.21 -35.33
CA LYS A 194 3.91 -2.64 -35.43
C LYS A 194 2.90 -3.06 -34.36
N ARG A 195 2.29 -2.11 -33.65
CA ARG A 195 1.29 -2.33 -32.58
C ARG A 195 1.84 -3.13 -31.40
N ARG A 196 3.15 -3.05 -31.14
CA ARG A 196 3.80 -3.58 -29.94
C ARG A 196 3.97 -2.48 -28.92
N PHE A 197 3.88 -2.84 -27.64
CA PHE A 197 4.15 -1.88 -26.58
C PHE A 197 5.61 -1.42 -26.64
N THR A 198 5.82 -0.12 -26.39
CA THR A 198 7.16 0.49 -26.32
C THR A 198 7.84 0.26 -24.97
N PHE A 199 7.26 -0.58 -24.11
CA PHE A 199 7.78 -0.99 -22.83
C PHE A 199 7.84 -2.51 -22.70
N ASP A 200 8.72 -3.03 -21.85
CA ASP A 200 8.93 -4.46 -21.68
C ASP A 200 8.02 -5.09 -20.62
N PHE A 201 7.85 -4.45 -19.46
CA PHE A 201 7.14 -5.03 -18.31
C PHE A 201 5.99 -4.14 -17.85
N VAL A 202 4.87 -4.76 -17.45
CA VAL A 202 3.71 -4.09 -16.86
C VAL A 202 3.35 -4.72 -15.53
N ALA A 203 3.20 -3.92 -14.47
CA ALA A 203 2.81 -4.43 -13.16
C ALA A 203 2.18 -3.35 -12.28
N TRP A 204 1.66 -3.71 -11.11
CA TRP A 204 1.54 -2.76 -10.02
C TRP A 204 2.89 -2.56 -9.33
N ARG A 205 3.14 -1.35 -8.79
CA ARG A 205 4.31 -1.03 -7.96
C ARG A 205 4.50 -2.04 -6.84
N GLY A 206 3.41 -2.50 -6.23
CA GLY A 206 3.41 -3.53 -5.18
C GLY A 206 4.07 -4.84 -5.62
N THR A 207 3.85 -5.26 -6.86
CA THR A 207 4.45 -6.47 -7.46
C THR A 207 5.96 -6.31 -7.61
N ILE A 208 6.42 -5.18 -8.15
CA ILE A 208 7.85 -4.88 -8.32
C ILE A 208 8.54 -4.84 -6.96
N ARG A 209 7.93 -4.16 -5.97
CA ARG A 209 8.39 -4.13 -4.58
C ARG A 209 8.46 -5.55 -3.98
N LYS A 210 7.47 -6.42 -4.25
CA LYS A 210 7.44 -7.82 -3.77
C LYS A 210 8.64 -8.60 -4.32
N ILE A 211 8.92 -8.48 -5.62
CA ILE A 211 10.10 -9.07 -6.27
C ILE A 211 11.38 -8.54 -5.61
N MET A 212 11.58 -7.23 -5.58
CA MET A 212 12.73 -6.58 -4.94
C MET A 212 12.96 -7.06 -3.51
N SER A 213 11.89 -7.22 -2.73
CA SER A 213 11.95 -7.63 -1.32
C SER A 213 12.39 -9.09 -1.12
N SER A 214 12.39 -9.93 -2.17
CA SER A 214 12.78 -11.34 -2.08
C SER A 214 14.23 -11.53 -1.61
N LEU A 215 15.08 -10.51 -1.78
CA LEU A 215 16.47 -10.50 -1.31
C LEU A 215 16.62 -10.73 0.20
N PHE A 216 15.65 -10.28 1.00
CA PHE A 216 15.67 -10.38 2.46
C PHE A 216 14.35 -10.91 3.02
N ASN A 217 13.38 -11.25 2.17
CA ASN A 217 12.18 -11.93 2.61
C ASN A 217 12.54 -13.37 3.03
N ASN A 218 12.42 -13.65 4.32
CA ASN A 218 12.67 -14.97 4.92
C ASN A 218 11.38 -15.65 5.38
N GLU A 219 10.24 -14.99 5.24
CA GLU A 219 8.99 -15.37 5.92
C GLU A 219 7.94 -15.84 4.92
N THR A 220 7.65 -15.02 3.90
CA THR A 220 6.52 -15.28 3.02
C THR A 220 6.97 -15.63 1.60
N ASP A 221 6.35 -16.67 1.06
CA ASP A 221 6.45 -17.01 -0.34
C ASP A 221 5.65 -16.02 -1.21
N TRP A 222 5.80 -16.15 -2.53
CA TRP A 222 4.89 -15.46 -3.45
C TRP A 222 4.75 -16.20 -4.75
N ARG A 223 3.60 -15.97 -5.41
CA ARG A 223 3.30 -16.40 -6.77
C ARG A 223 3.02 -15.19 -7.65
N ILE A 224 3.74 -15.07 -8.77
CA ILE A 224 3.53 -14.03 -9.77
C ILE A 224 3.28 -14.70 -11.11
N GLY A 225 2.11 -14.49 -11.70
CA GLY A 225 1.83 -14.90 -13.07
C GLY A 225 2.32 -13.87 -14.06
N VAL A 226 2.87 -14.35 -15.17
CA VAL A 226 3.35 -13.56 -16.29
C VAL A 226 2.65 -14.00 -17.55
N ILE A 227 1.98 -13.06 -18.23
CA ILE A 227 1.44 -13.26 -19.58
C ILE A 227 2.25 -12.37 -20.52
N ARG A 228 2.72 -12.95 -21.63
CA ARG A 228 3.33 -12.18 -22.71
C ARG A 228 2.25 -11.78 -23.71
N PHE A 229 2.07 -10.48 -23.93
CA PHE A 229 1.10 -9.96 -24.89
C PHE A 229 1.67 -8.73 -25.61
N ARG A 230 1.63 -8.75 -26.95
CA ARG A 230 2.11 -7.66 -27.84
C ARG A 230 3.50 -7.14 -27.50
N GLY A 231 4.41 -8.09 -27.25
CA GLY A 231 5.81 -7.80 -26.93
C GLY A 231 6.12 -7.54 -25.45
N ALA A 232 5.13 -7.17 -24.63
CA ALA A 232 5.30 -6.88 -23.21
C ALA A 232 4.94 -8.06 -22.29
N TYR A 233 5.50 -8.06 -21.08
CA TYR A 233 5.27 -9.01 -20.00
C TYR A 233 4.40 -8.37 -18.93
N PHE A 234 3.17 -8.85 -18.78
CA PHE A 234 2.23 -8.40 -17.75
C PHE A 234 2.36 -9.27 -16.51
N LEU A 235 2.55 -8.67 -15.35
CA LEU A 235 2.81 -9.35 -14.08
C LEU A 235 1.66 -9.13 -13.10
N HIS A 236 1.09 -10.23 -12.60
CA HIS A 236 0.04 -10.20 -11.60
C HIS A 236 0.40 -11.09 -10.40
N VAL A 237 0.16 -10.59 -9.18
CA VAL A 237 0.42 -11.34 -7.95
C VAL A 237 -0.80 -12.18 -7.62
N PHE A 238 -0.58 -13.47 -7.43
CA PHE A 238 -1.59 -14.39 -6.90
C PHE A 238 -1.34 -14.65 -5.42
N HIS A 239 -2.42 -14.76 -4.66
CA HIS A 239 -2.35 -15.18 -3.27
C HIS A 239 -1.76 -16.59 -3.16
N THR A 240 -0.89 -16.78 -2.18
CA THR A 240 -0.38 -18.09 -1.79
C THR A 240 -1.24 -18.67 -0.67
N GLU A 241 -1.21 -19.99 -0.47
CA GLU A 241 -1.88 -20.59 0.68
C GLU A 241 -1.31 -20.06 2.01
N THR A 242 -0.01 -19.78 2.08
CA THR A 242 0.61 -19.18 3.27
C THR A 242 0.04 -17.78 3.53
N GLU A 243 -0.11 -16.95 2.49
CA GLU A 243 -0.71 -15.62 2.64
C GLU A 243 -2.17 -15.71 3.08
N LEU A 244 -2.94 -16.62 2.47
CA LEU A 244 -4.34 -16.83 2.82
C LEU A 244 -4.49 -17.38 4.24
N SER A 245 -3.66 -18.34 4.67
CA SER A 245 -3.74 -18.90 6.02
C SER A 245 -3.39 -17.86 7.08
N ILE A 246 -2.41 -16.98 6.80
CA ILE A 246 -2.12 -15.83 7.65
C ILE A 246 -3.32 -14.89 7.68
N GLU A 247 -3.94 -14.56 6.54
CA GLU A 247 -5.10 -13.68 6.46
C GLU A 247 -6.31 -14.24 7.22
N PHE A 248 -6.65 -15.52 7.02
CA PHE A 248 -7.73 -16.20 7.73
C PHE A 248 -7.43 -16.37 9.23
N GLY A 249 -6.16 -16.50 9.58
CA GLY A 249 -5.68 -16.62 10.97
C GLY A 249 -5.52 -15.29 11.69
N GLN A 250 -5.76 -14.14 11.03
CA GLN A 250 -5.57 -12.83 11.65
C GLN A 250 -6.44 -12.66 12.90
N THR A 251 -5.78 -12.33 14.00
CA THR A 251 -6.42 -11.95 15.24
C THR A 251 -7.24 -10.67 15.07
N PRO A 252 -8.26 -10.45 15.91
CA PRO A 252 -8.99 -9.18 16.02
C PRO A 252 -8.12 -7.93 16.01
N ILE A 253 -6.98 -7.96 16.70
CA ILE A 253 -6.08 -6.80 16.80
C ILE A 253 -5.35 -6.58 15.46
N GLU A 254 -4.91 -7.63 14.77
CA GLU A 254 -4.25 -7.52 13.47
C GLU A 254 -5.19 -6.95 12.40
N GLN A 255 -6.46 -7.39 12.38
CA GLN A 255 -7.47 -6.81 11.50
C GLN A 255 -7.68 -5.31 11.78
N ARG A 256 -7.71 -4.91 13.07
CA ARG A 256 -7.73 -3.49 13.44
C ARG A 256 -6.49 -2.74 12.99
N MET A 257 -5.30 -3.35 13.08
CA MET A 257 -4.05 -2.72 12.60
C MET A 257 -4.07 -2.44 11.09
N CYS A 258 -4.74 -3.26 10.29
CA CYS A 258 -4.97 -2.98 8.86
C CYS A 258 -5.82 -1.71 8.67
N TYR A 259 -6.89 -1.56 9.47
CA TYR A 259 -7.74 -0.37 9.44
C TYR A 259 -7.03 0.90 9.90
N TRP A 260 -6.19 0.79 10.93
CA TRP A 260 -5.48 1.92 11.54
C TRP A 260 -4.68 2.77 10.55
N GLY A 261 -4.12 2.16 9.50
CA GLY A 261 -3.46 2.89 8.42
C GLY A 261 -4.41 3.85 7.71
N HIS A 262 -5.57 3.35 7.27
CA HIS A 262 -6.58 4.15 6.58
C HIS A 262 -7.18 5.24 7.47
N LYS A 263 -7.45 4.90 8.74
CA LYS A 263 -7.98 5.89 9.68
C LYS A 263 -6.97 7.02 9.94
N PHE A 264 -5.69 6.69 10.00
CA PHE A 264 -4.64 7.69 10.14
C PHE A 264 -4.52 8.60 8.92
N GLU A 265 -4.63 8.06 7.70
CA GLU A 265 -4.72 8.89 6.49
C GLU A 265 -5.88 9.89 6.57
N ASP A 266 -7.03 9.47 7.08
CA ASP A 266 -8.21 10.33 7.23
C ASP A 266 -7.96 11.50 8.19
N TYR A 267 -7.30 11.24 9.34
CA TYR A 267 -6.88 12.30 10.28
C TYR A 267 -5.91 13.30 9.65
N LEU A 268 -5.02 12.82 8.78
CA LEU A 268 -4.01 13.65 8.15
C LEU A 268 -4.53 14.46 6.96
N CYS A 269 -5.68 14.07 6.39
CA CYS A 269 -6.19 14.62 5.13
C CYS A 269 -7.59 15.25 5.22
N SER A 270 -8.22 15.26 6.40
CA SER A 270 -9.54 15.84 6.61
C SER A 270 -9.62 16.53 7.98
N GLU A 271 -10.13 17.76 8.00
CA GLU A 271 -10.45 18.46 9.25
C GLU A 271 -11.62 17.78 9.99
N THR A 272 -12.49 17.09 9.25
CA THR A 272 -13.60 16.29 9.77
C THR A 272 -13.47 14.86 9.26
N PRO A 273 -12.60 14.03 9.87
CA PRO A 273 -12.43 12.64 9.46
C PRO A 273 -13.76 11.87 9.54
N PRO A 274 -14.07 11.01 8.55
CA PRO A 274 -15.28 10.21 8.61
C PRO A 274 -15.27 9.31 9.84
N LEU A 275 -16.44 9.19 10.49
CA LEU A 275 -16.61 8.31 11.64
C LEU A 275 -16.63 6.84 11.23
N PHE A 276 -17.11 6.57 10.02
CA PHE A 276 -17.25 5.22 9.47
C PHE A 276 -16.23 4.97 8.35
N PRO A 277 -15.72 3.74 8.20
CA PRO A 277 -14.88 3.37 7.07
C PRO A 277 -15.59 3.67 5.75
N CYS A 278 -14.92 4.38 4.85
CA CYS A 278 -15.39 4.58 3.49
C CYS A 278 -14.80 3.50 2.57
N PRO A 279 -15.51 3.05 1.53
CA PRO A 279 -14.91 2.20 0.49
C PRO A 279 -13.64 2.82 -0.08
N LYS A 280 -12.63 1.99 -0.37
CA LYS A 280 -11.30 2.49 -0.68
C LYS A 280 -11.31 3.17 -2.05
N LYS A 281 -11.12 4.49 -2.03
CA LYS A 281 -10.95 5.32 -3.22
C LYS A 281 -9.47 5.61 -3.38
N LEU A 282 -8.95 5.38 -4.57
CA LEU A 282 -7.52 5.34 -4.84
C LEU A 282 -7.15 6.37 -5.89
N PHE A 283 -6.06 7.10 -5.64
CA PHE A 283 -5.34 7.82 -6.69
C PHE A 283 -4.05 7.07 -6.99
N SER A 284 -3.72 6.93 -8.27
CA SER A 284 -2.51 6.25 -8.71
C SER A 284 -1.78 7.07 -9.77
N LEU A 285 -0.45 7.13 -9.65
CA LEU A 285 0.41 7.56 -10.76
C LEU A 285 0.63 6.38 -11.70
N VAL A 286 0.87 6.69 -12.97
CA VAL A 286 1.43 5.76 -13.94
C VAL A 286 2.88 6.16 -14.17
N ASN A 287 3.79 5.29 -13.73
CA ASN A 287 5.21 5.49 -13.83
C ASN A 287 5.78 4.68 -14.99
N LEU A 288 6.73 5.27 -15.71
CA LEU A 288 7.60 4.59 -16.67
C LEU A 288 9.03 4.67 -16.14
N ALA A 289 9.63 3.51 -15.88
CA ALA A 289 11.00 3.39 -15.45
C ALA A 289 11.88 2.68 -16.47
N THR A 290 13.12 3.12 -16.60
CA THR A 290 14.19 2.39 -17.31
C THR A 290 15.09 1.74 -16.27
N LEU A 291 15.19 0.41 -16.28
CA LEU A 291 16.04 -0.41 -15.42
C LEU A 291 17.06 -1.16 -16.28
N GLY A 292 18.30 -0.68 -16.32
CA GLY A 292 19.30 -1.21 -17.24
C GLY A 292 18.79 -1.16 -18.69
N VAL A 293 18.61 -2.33 -19.30
CA VAL A 293 18.08 -2.48 -20.67
C VAL A 293 16.57 -2.72 -20.73
N HIS A 294 15.89 -2.69 -19.59
CA HIS A 294 14.47 -2.98 -19.46
C HIS A 294 13.67 -1.70 -19.25
N THR A 295 12.44 -1.71 -19.74
CA THR A 295 11.46 -0.64 -19.53
C THR A 295 10.25 -1.18 -18.78
N LEU A 296 9.89 -0.54 -17.67
CA LEU A 296 8.85 -0.96 -16.74
C LEU A 296 7.77 0.11 -16.69
N LEU A 297 6.54 -0.24 -17.07
CA LEU A 297 5.36 0.58 -16.85
C LEU A 297 4.60 0.04 -15.64
N TYR A 298 4.29 0.88 -14.66
CA TYR A 298 3.54 0.42 -13.50
C TYR A 298 2.68 1.50 -12.85
N GLY A 299 1.59 1.05 -12.24
CA GLY A 299 0.74 1.89 -11.40
C GLY A 299 1.28 1.99 -9.97
N SER A 300 1.31 3.19 -9.40
CA SER A 300 1.69 3.45 -8.01
C SER A 300 0.56 4.14 -7.26
N GLU A 301 0.02 3.48 -6.24
CA GLU A 301 -0.89 4.11 -5.27
C GLU A 301 -0.18 5.20 -4.49
N ILE A 302 -0.85 6.34 -4.35
CA ILE A 302 -0.38 7.51 -3.60
C ILE A 302 -1.33 7.78 -2.44
N ASP A 303 -0.79 7.88 -1.23
CA ASP A 303 -1.58 8.14 -0.05
C ASP A 303 -2.03 9.61 0.01
N ALA A 304 -1.10 10.56 -0.17
CA ALA A 304 -1.39 11.99 -0.12
C ALA A 304 -0.36 12.87 -0.86
N CYS A 305 -0.64 14.17 -0.94
CA CYS A 305 0.29 15.21 -1.37
C CYS A 305 0.26 16.44 -0.44
N THR A 306 1.29 17.28 -0.50
CA THR A 306 1.36 18.52 0.29
C THR A 306 0.45 19.63 -0.27
N GLN A 307 0.09 20.62 0.57
CA GLN A 307 -0.79 21.74 0.20
C GLN A 307 -0.23 22.61 -0.92
N ASP A 308 1.08 22.87 -0.87
CA ASP A 308 1.85 23.67 -1.85
C ASP A 308 1.83 23.13 -3.28
N SER A 309 1.23 21.97 -3.51
CA SER A 309 1.07 21.39 -4.83
C SER A 309 -0.07 22.04 -5.60
N ILE A 310 0.25 23.10 -6.34
CA ILE A 310 -0.65 23.75 -7.28
C ILE A 310 -1.17 22.71 -8.29
N LEU A 311 -2.43 22.82 -8.66
CA LEU A 311 -3.02 22.10 -9.79
C LEU A 311 -2.38 22.63 -11.07
N ILE A 312 -1.41 21.91 -11.63
CA ILE A 312 -1.11 22.07 -13.04
C ILE A 312 -2.24 21.37 -13.77
N ASP A 313 -3.15 22.16 -14.35
CA ASP A 313 -4.12 21.65 -15.31
C ASP A 313 -3.38 21.46 -16.64
N ASP A 314 -2.91 20.24 -16.90
CA ASP A 314 -2.19 19.89 -18.13
C ASP A 314 -3.10 19.99 -19.37
N ASN A 315 -4.41 20.16 -19.21
CA ASN A 315 -5.38 20.27 -20.31
C ASN A 315 -5.57 21.68 -20.87
N ASN A 316 -4.93 22.72 -20.31
CA ASN A 316 -5.06 24.08 -20.82
C ASN A 316 -3.73 24.85 -20.91
N PRO A 317 -2.88 24.56 -21.91
CA PRO A 317 -1.66 25.33 -22.16
C PRO A 317 -1.92 26.78 -22.61
N LYS A 318 -3.19 27.19 -22.80
CA LYS A 318 -3.57 28.53 -23.28
C LYS A 318 -4.02 29.49 -22.18
N ALA A 319 -4.25 29.03 -20.94
CA ALA A 319 -4.59 29.92 -19.83
C ALA A 319 -3.43 30.83 -19.37
N THR A 320 -2.22 30.65 -19.91
CA THR A 320 -1.00 31.35 -19.50
C THR A 320 -0.60 32.55 -20.37
N LYS A 321 -1.42 32.95 -21.35
CA LYS A 321 -1.06 34.05 -22.27
C LYS A 321 -1.82 35.37 -22.12
N ASN A 322 -2.71 35.51 -21.14
CA ASN A 322 -3.47 36.76 -20.94
C ASN A 322 -3.16 37.48 -19.61
N SER A 323 -1.88 37.62 -19.29
CA SER A 323 -1.43 38.68 -18.38
C SER A 323 -0.39 39.52 -19.11
N HIS A 324 -0.87 40.42 -19.96
CA HIS A 324 -0.11 41.57 -20.44
C HIS A 324 -0.77 42.80 -19.83
N ASN A 325 -0.27 43.20 -18.67
CA ASN A 325 -0.10 44.59 -18.22
C ASN A 325 0.12 44.58 -16.69
N GLY A 326 1.34 44.87 -16.26
CA GLY A 326 1.66 45.08 -14.85
C GLY A 326 2.99 44.45 -14.46
N THR A 327 3.97 45.31 -14.25
CA THR A 327 5.30 45.04 -13.68
C THR A 327 5.22 44.20 -12.40
N ASP A 328 5.70 42.96 -12.45
CA ASP A 328 6.35 42.30 -11.31
C ASP A 328 7.10 41.05 -11.80
N SER A 329 8.42 41.09 -11.66
CA SER A 329 9.35 40.00 -11.95
C SER A 329 9.27 38.90 -10.88
N ASN A 330 8.12 38.23 -10.78
CA ASN A 330 7.97 37.00 -10.01
C ASN A 330 7.72 35.85 -10.99
N ILE A 331 8.81 35.25 -11.48
CA ILE A 331 8.78 33.92 -12.07
C ILE A 331 8.35 32.97 -10.94
N GLN A 332 7.04 32.75 -10.80
CA GLN A 332 6.49 31.67 -9.99
C GLN A 332 7.09 30.38 -10.52
N HIS A 333 8.17 29.92 -9.88
CA HIS A 333 8.71 28.59 -10.11
C HIS A 333 7.56 27.63 -9.83
N LYS A 334 7.04 27.01 -10.90
CA LYS A 334 5.97 26.01 -10.82
C LYS A 334 6.43 24.91 -9.87
N LYS A 335 6.01 24.96 -8.61
CA LYS A 335 6.35 23.96 -7.60
C LYS A 335 5.77 22.62 -8.06
N LYS A 336 6.64 21.64 -8.32
CA LYS A 336 6.23 20.26 -8.60
C LYS A 336 5.45 19.72 -7.40
N ARG A 337 4.38 18.96 -7.65
CA ARG A 337 3.61 18.30 -6.61
C ARG A 337 4.50 17.36 -5.80
N LYS A 338 4.53 17.54 -4.48
CA LYS A 338 5.23 16.64 -3.55
C LYS A 338 4.24 15.58 -3.05
N PHE A 339 4.51 14.32 -3.39
CA PHE A 339 3.76 13.16 -2.89
C PHE A 339 4.40 12.63 -1.60
N VAL A 340 3.57 12.06 -0.74
CA VAL A 340 3.97 11.61 0.60
C VAL A 340 3.36 10.23 0.84
N GLU A 341 4.17 9.33 1.38
CA GLU A 341 3.72 8.03 1.89
C GLU A 341 3.37 8.18 3.39
N ILE A 342 2.31 7.53 3.85
CA ILE A 342 1.83 7.62 5.23
C ILE A 342 2.00 6.26 5.91
N LYS A 343 2.58 6.23 7.11
CA LYS A 343 2.69 4.99 7.90
C LYS A 343 2.36 5.22 9.37
N VAL A 344 1.62 4.30 9.95
CA VAL A 344 1.45 4.18 11.41
C VAL A 344 2.44 3.15 11.94
N ILE A 345 3.10 3.47 13.05
CA ILE A 345 4.07 2.57 13.67
C ILE A 345 3.95 2.56 15.20
N TYR A 346 4.13 1.38 15.77
CA TYR A 346 4.40 1.23 17.19
C TYR A 346 5.87 1.54 17.45
N ALA A 347 6.14 2.74 17.94
CA ALA A 347 7.45 3.15 18.45
C ALA A 347 7.25 4.37 19.35
N LYS A 348 8.08 4.50 20.39
CA LYS A 348 8.01 5.65 21.30
C LYS A 348 8.55 6.93 20.67
N ASN A 349 9.54 6.81 19.79
CA ASN A 349 10.20 7.91 19.11
C ASN A 349 11.07 7.37 17.94
N MET A 350 11.77 8.27 17.25
CA MET A 350 12.69 7.92 16.15
C MET A 350 13.85 7.00 16.54
N LEU A 351 14.37 7.09 17.77
CA LEU A 351 15.48 6.23 18.21
C LEU A 351 14.99 4.78 18.36
N ASP A 352 13.84 4.60 18.99
CA ASP A 352 13.16 3.31 19.13
C ASP A 352 12.75 2.73 17.77
N LEU A 353 12.30 3.58 16.84
CA LEU A 353 11.96 3.21 15.47
C LEU A 353 13.12 2.49 14.77
N HIS A 354 14.33 3.04 14.81
CA HIS A 354 15.48 2.49 14.09
C HIS A 354 15.82 1.06 14.55
N THR A 355 15.65 0.76 15.83
CA THR A 355 15.91 -0.57 16.39
C THR A 355 14.77 -1.54 16.09
N SER A 356 13.53 -1.13 16.34
CA SER A 356 12.35 -2.00 16.26
C SER A 356 11.86 -2.25 14.84
N THR A 357 12.21 -1.41 13.87
CA THR A 357 11.62 -1.44 12.50
C THR A 357 12.63 -1.53 11.36
N ALA A 358 13.91 -1.78 11.65
CA ALA A 358 14.94 -1.94 10.63
C ALA A 358 14.56 -2.98 9.54
N HIS A 359 13.83 -4.03 9.92
CA HIS A 359 13.34 -5.06 9.00
C HIS A 359 12.29 -4.54 7.98
N LYS A 360 11.64 -3.41 8.26
CA LYS A 360 10.65 -2.77 7.36
C LYS A 360 11.29 -1.80 6.37
N TYR A 361 12.52 -1.34 6.62
CA TYR A 361 13.15 -0.25 5.87
C TYR A 361 13.36 -0.57 4.40
N GLY A 362 13.75 -1.80 4.06
CA GLY A 362 13.86 -2.21 2.65
C GLY A 362 12.50 -2.16 1.93
N LYS A 363 11.40 -2.52 2.61
CA LYS A 363 10.04 -2.47 2.06
C LYS A 363 9.60 -1.02 1.85
N TRP A 364 9.84 -0.15 2.83
CA TRP A 364 9.50 1.28 2.76
C TRP A 364 10.30 2.03 1.72
N TRP A 365 11.63 1.81 1.68
CA TRP A 365 12.51 2.38 0.68
C TRP A 365 12.07 1.98 -0.73
N SER A 366 11.88 0.68 -1.00
CA SER A 366 11.49 0.23 -2.33
C SER A 366 10.10 0.72 -2.73
N GLN A 367 9.17 0.84 -1.78
CA GLN A 367 7.85 1.43 -2.02
C GLN A 367 7.97 2.88 -2.52
N CYS A 368 8.72 3.72 -1.81
CA CYS A 368 8.83 5.14 -2.10
C CYS A 368 9.74 5.42 -3.31
N PHE A 369 10.88 4.72 -3.40
CA PHE A 369 11.85 4.85 -4.49
C PHE A 369 11.22 4.59 -5.86
N LEU A 370 10.41 3.52 -5.99
CA LEU A 370 9.72 3.20 -7.24
C LEU A 370 8.72 4.30 -7.65
N THR A 371 8.29 5.17 -6.75
CA THR A 371 7.29 6.21 -7.04
C THR A 371 7.89 7.61 -7.01
N GLY A 372 9.18 7.76 -6.70
CA GLY A 372 9.83 9.07 -6.54
C GLY A 372 9.34 9.85 -5.30
N ILE A 373 8.79 9.15 -4.30
CA ILE A 373 8.42 9.75 -3.02
C ILE A 373 9.68 9.90 -2.17
N GLU A 374 9.92 11.10 -1.65
CA GLU A 374 11.14 11.43 -0.91
C GLU A 374 10.99 11.31 0.61
N GLN A 375 9.74 11.25 1.10
CA GLN A 375 9.43 11.32 2.52
C GLN A 375 8.25 10.41 2.91
N ILE A 376 8.33 9.84 4.10
CA ILE A 376 7.24 9.11 4.76
C ILE A 376 6.79 9.93 5.97
N LEU A 377 5.50 10.24 6.07
CA LEU A 377 4.93 10.81 7.29
C LEU A 377 4.55 9.68 8.26
N LEU A 378 5.28 9.60 9.37
CA LEU A 378 5.08 8.58 10.40
C LEU A 378 4.11 9.08 11.46
N GLY A 379 3.18 8.24 11.88
CA GLY A 379 2.40 8.38 13.11
C GLY A 379 2.85 7.36 14.16
N PHE A 380 3.33 7.85 15.30
CA PHE A 380 3.73 7.01 16.44
C PHE A 380 2.50 6.71 17.30
N ARG A 381 2.02 5.47 17.23
CA ARG A 381 0.92 4.99 18.06
C ARG A 381 1.41 4.31 19.32
N ASP A 382 0.58 4.35 20.36
CA ASP A 382 0.72 3.52 21.55
C ASP A 382 0.04 2.15 21.37
N ASP A 383 0.00 1.37 22.47
CA ASP A 383 -0.65 0.06 22.55
C ASP A 383 -2.18 0.13 22.45
N TYR A 384 -2.77 1.29 22.75
CA TYR A 384 -4.21 1.53 22.67
C TYR A 384 -4.65 1.96 21.27
N GLY A 385 -3.71 2.14 20.33
CA GLY A 385 -4.03 2.60 18.98
C GLY A 385 -4.20 4.12 18.88
N VAL A 386 -3.63 4.88 19.81
CA VAL A 386 -3.68 6.36 19.79
C VAL A 386 -2.36 6.93 19.30
N VAL A 387 -2.41 7.76 18.26
CA VAL A 387 -1.24 8.52 17.76
C VAL A 387 -1.16 9.88 18.45
N ARG A 388 -0.03 10.14 19.10
CA ARG A 388 0.25 11.42 19.79
C ARG A 388 1.38 12.23 19.17
N GLN A 389 2.12 11.64 18.25
CA GLN A 389 3.22 12.30 17.57
C GLN A 389 3.25 11.89 16.10
N ILE A 390 3.46 12.87 15.24
CA ILE A 390 3.75 12.66 13.83
C ILE A 390 5.12 13.23 13.47
N GLN A 391 5.83 12.59 12.55
CA GLN A 391 7.14 13.05 12.12
C GLN A 391 7.47 12.60 10.69
N PRO A 392 8.05 13.48 9.84
CA PRO A 392 8.58 13.05 8.55
C PRO A 392 9.87 12.23 8.73
N LEU A 393 9.99 11.20 7.90
CA LEU A 393 11.19 10.39 7.73
C LEU A 393 11.62 10.47 6.27
N LEU A 394 12.82 10.99 6.00
CA LEU A 394 13.37 11.06 4.66
C LEU A 394 13.81 9.68 4.19
N ILE A 395 13.57 9.35 2.92
CA ILE A 395 14.01 8.08 2.33
C ILE A 395 15.54 7.96 2.33
N LYS A 396 16.25 9.07 2.19
CA LYS A 396 17.72 9.12 2.32
C LYS A 396 18.19 8.68 3.71
N ASP A 397 17.46 9.00 4.77
CA ASP A 397 17.79 8.60 6.14
C ASP A 397 17.57 7.11 6.38
N ILE A 398 16.62 6.50 5.65
CA ILE A 398 16.40 5.05 5.63
C ILE A 398 17.58 4.36 4.96
N GLU A 399 18.02 4.85 3.80
CA GLU A 399 19.12 4.27 3.02
C GLU A 399 20.45 4.32 3.78
N THR A 400 20.78 5.44 4.41
CA THR A 400 22.02 5.58 5.22
C THR A 400 22.09 4.62 6.41
N ARG A 401 20.94 4.12 6.88
CA ARG A 401 20.83 3.17 7.99
C ARG A 401 20.73 1.72 7.53
N ALA A 402 20.63 1.46 6.23
CA ALA A 402 20.55 0.12 5.68
C ALA A 402 21.83 -0.67 6.00
N ARG A 403 21.67 -1.89 6.53
CA ARG A 403 22.78 -2.81 6.86
C ARG A 403 22.76 -4.12 6.07
N THR A 404 21.58 -4.53 5.62
CA THR A 404 21.31 -5.84 5.01
C THR A 404 20.80 -5.74 3.57
N TRP A 405 20.80 -4.53 3.02
CA TRP A 405 20.39 -4.23 1.66
C TRP A 405 21.00 -2.90 1.24
N SER A 406 20.95 -2.63 -0.06
CA SER A 406 21.33 -1.36 -0.68
C SER A 406 20.44 -1.11 -1.90
N SER A 407 20.36 0.15 -2.33
CA SER A 407 19.65 0.52 -3.56
C SER A 407 20.16 -0.27 -4.77
N SER A 408 21.49 -0.39 -4.91
CA SER A 408 22.11 -1.16 -6.01
C SER A 408 21.76 -2.65 -5.94
N SER A 409 21.71 -3.27 -4.75
CA SER A 409 21.37 -4.69 -4.64
C SER A 409 19.93 -4.95 -5.07
N PHE A 410 19.02 -4.07 -4.69
CA PHE A 410 17.62 -4.14 -5.08
C PHE A 410 17.43 -4.04 -6.59
N LEU A 411 18.03 -3.03 -7.22
CA LEU A 411 17.93 -2.81 -8.66
C LEU A 411 18.58 -3.94 -9.46
N SER A 412 19.72 -4.43 -9.00
CA SER A 412 20.43 -5.54 -9.65
C SER A 412 19.64 -6.83 -9.58
N PHE A 413 19.00 -7.13 -8.45
CA PHE A 413 18.15 -8.30 -8.35
C PHE A 413 16.91 -8.19 -9.22
N LEU A 414 16.27 -7.02 -9.24
CA LEU A 414 15.13 -6.79 -10.13
C LEU A 414 15.53 -6.97 -11.61
N ASN A 415 16.71 -6.50 -12.00
CA ASN A 415 17.27 -6.71 -13.33
C ASN A 415 17.50 -8.19 -13.63
N ASP A 416 18.10 -8.94 -12.71
CA ASP A 416 18.32 -10.40 -12.86
C ASP A 416 16.98 -11.14 -13.01
N PHE A 417 15.93 -10.73 -12.29
CA PHE A 417 14.58 -11.24 -12.46
C PHE A 417 14.01 -10.91 -13.86
N CYS A 418 14.12 -9.68 -14.33
CA CYS A 418 13.68 -9.30 -15.68
C CYS A 418 14.41 -10.10 -16.78
N VAL A 419 15.73 -10.30 -16.64
CA VAL A 419 16.52 -11.15 -17.53
C VAL A 419 16.03 -12.59 -17.49
N PHE A 420 15.74 -13.12 -16.29
CA PHE A 420 15.23 -14.47 -16.11
C PHE A 420 13.89 -14.67 -16.82
N VAL A 421 12.92 -13.77 -16.61
CA VAL A 421 11.62 -13.81 -17.30
C VAL A 421 11.79 -13.79 -18.82
N ARG A 422 12.67 -12.91 -19.36
CA ARG A 422 12.92 -12.83 -20.80
C ARG A 422 13.53 -14.09 -21.40
N LYS A 423 14.41 -14.76 -20.65
CA LYS A 423 15.03 -16.02 -21.07
C LYS A 423 14.05 -17.19 -21.01
N THR A 424 13.16 -17.18 -20.02
CA THR A 424 12.13 -18.20 -19.85
C THR A 424 11.03 -18.08 -20.91
N ILE A 425 10.57 -16.87 -21.19
CA ILE A 425 9.46 -16.59 -22.10
C ILE A 425 10.02 -15.92 -23.36
N THR A 426 10.47 -16.74 -24.31
CA THR A 426 11.11 -16.29 -25.57
C THR A 426 10.09 -15.74 -26.57
N LYS A 427 10.57 -15.24 -27.73
CA LYS A 427 9.73 -14.68 -28.79
C LYS A 427 9.05 -15.75 -29.66
N ASP A 428 9.59 -16.96 -29.65
CA ASP A 428 9.20 -18.04 -30.56
C ASP A 428 7.97 -18.81 -30.07
N TYR A 429 7.58 -18.57 -28.81
CA TYR A 429 6.45 -19.21 -28.16
C TYR A 429 5.44 -18.15 -27.71
N PHE A 430 4.29 -18.14 -28.38
CA PHE A 430 3.00 -17.62 -27.93
C PHE A 430 2.94 -16.13 -27.50
N GLU A 431 2.58 -15.25 -28.44
CA GLU A 431 1.83 -14.00 -28.13
C GLU A 431 0.32 -14.29 -27.99
N ASP A 432 -0.06 -15.52 -27.60
CA ASP A 432 -1.45 -15.97 -27.60
C ASP A 432 -2.33 -15.24 -26.57
N GLY A 433 -1.71 -14.56 -25.60
CA GLY A 433 -2.38 -13.92 -24.47
C GLY A 433 -3.11 -14.91 -23.56
N LYS A 434 -2.86 -16.22 -23.70
CA LYS A 434 -3.55 -17.33 -23.04
C LYS A 434 -2.61 -18.20 -22.21
N THR A 435 -1.33 -18.26 -22.54
CA THR A 435 -0.37 -19.02 -21.71
C THR A 435 0.10 -18.16 -20.54
N VAL A 436 -0.06 -18.67 -19.32
CA VAL A 436 0.39 -18.01 -18.08
C VAL A 436 1.61 -18.72 -17.53
N TYR A 437 2.69 -17.97 -17.33
CA TYR A 437 3.89 -18.45 -16.67
C TYR A 437 3.87 -18.05 -15.20
N LEU A 438 3.66 -19.01 -14.32
CA LEU A 438 3.62 -18.79 -12.88
C LEU A 438 5.03 -18.92 -12.31
N PHE A 439 5.56 -17.83 -11.76
CA PHE A 439 6.82 -17.76 -11.04
C PHE A 439 6.58 -17.84 -9.54
N TYR A 440 7.38 -18.65 -8.86
CA TYR A 440 7.22 -18.98 -7.45
C TYR A 440 8.51 -18.75 -6.72
N PHE A 441 8.46 -17.96 -5.65
CA PHE A 441 9.58 -17.77 -4.74
C PHE A 441 9.38 -18.57 -3.46
N SER A 442 10.38 -19.37 -3.09
CA SER A 442 10.46 -20.01 -1.78
C SER A 442 11.52 -19.30 -0.91
N PRO A 443 11.13 -18.78 0.28
CA PRO A 443 12.08 -18.23 1.24
C PRO A 443 13.09 -19.26 1.74
N GLN A 444 12.68 -20.52 1.90
CA GLN A 444 13.51 -21.62 2.39
C GLN A 444 14.58 -22.01 1.37
N GLU A 445 14.20 -22.17 0.10
CA GLU A 445 15.15 -22.53 -0.95
C GLU A 445 15.97 -21.36 -1.47
N LYS A 446 15.53 -20.12 -1.23
CA LYS A 446 16.07 -18.90 -1.84
C LYS A 446 16.18 -19.01 -3.36
N LYS A 447 15.12 -19.54 -3.97
CA LYS A 447 15.04 -19.73 -5.42
C LYS A 447 13.69 -19.28 -5.95
N ILE A 448 13.72 -18.86 -7.22
CA ILE A 448 12.54 -18.62 -8.03
C ILE A 448 12.45 -19.73 -9.08
N LYS A 449 11.37 -20.51 -9.01
CA LYS A 449 11.02 -21.57 -9.97
C LYS A 449 9.83 -21.11 -10.82
N TRP A 450 9.55 -21.79 -11.92
CA TRP A 450 8.41 -21.46 -12.76
C TRP A 450 7.77 -22.68 -13.42
N LEU A 451 6.49 -22.53 -13.77
CA LEU A 451 5.73 -23.44 -14.62
C LEU A 451 4.79 -22.66 -15.54
N SER A 452 4.39 -23.27 -16.65
CA SER A 452 3.36 -22.72 -17.54
C SER A 452 2.02 -23.43 -17.35
N THR A 453 0.92 -22.69 -17.44
CA THR A 453 -0.44 -23.22 -17.38
C THR A 453 -1.37 -22.41 -18.29
N THR A 454 -2.46 -23.02 -18.74
CA THR A 454 -3.54 -22.39 -19.50
C THR A 454 -4.85 -22.37 -18.70
N GLU A 455 -4.81 -22.70 -17.41
CA GLU A 455 -6.00 -22.70 -16.55
C GLU A 455 -6.62 -21.30 -16.47
N SER A 456 -7.94 -21.24 -16.62
CA SER A 456 -8.71 -19.98 -16.63
C SER A 456 -8.57 -19.16 -15.35
N LYS A 457 -8.42 -19.80 -14.19
CA LYS A 457 -8.26 -19.14 -12.89
C LYS A 457 -7.00 -18.27 -12.77
N TYR A 458 -6.00 -18.52 -13.63
CA TYR A 458 -4.77 -17.73 -13.68
C TYR A 458 -4.75 -16.72 -14.84
N GLN A 459 -5.82 -16.65 -15.64
CA GLN A 459 -5.97 -15.60 -16.64
C GLN A 459 -6.34 -14.28 -15.95
N PHE A 460 -5.51 -13.26 -16.16
CA PHE A 460 -5.70 -11.94 -15.57
C PHE A 460 -5.67 -10.81 -16.60
N LEU A 461 -5.50 -11.12 -17.89
CA LEU A 461 -5.74 -10.15 -18.96
C LEU A 461 -7.18 -10.32 -19.45
N PRO A 462 -8.06 -9.32 -19.25
CA PRO A 462 -9.45 -9.43 -19.61
C PRO A 462 -9.65 -9.35 -21.12
N GLU A 463 -10.74 -9.98 -21.60
CA GLU A 463 -11.06 -10.03 -23.02
C GLU A 463 -11.18 -8.62 -23.63
N TRP A 464 -11.82 -7.67 -22.94
CA TRP A 464 -11.95 -6.29 -23.44
C TRP A 464 -10.60 -5.60 -23.72
N PHE A 465 -9.51 -6.06 -23.10
CA PHE A 465 -8.17 -5.53 -23.34
C PHE A 465 -7.45 -6.28 -24.46
N THR A 466 -7.62 -7.61 -24.52
CA THR A 466 -6.93 -8.46 -25.49
C THR A 466 -7.61 -8.49 -26.86
N SER A 467 -8.94 -8.40 -26.89
CA SER A 467 -9.79 -8.38 -28.09
C SER A 467 -9.93 -6.99 -28.70
N GLN A 468 -9.54 -5.93 -27.97
CA GLN A 468 -9.58 -4.57 -28.49
C GLN A 468 -8.85 -4.50 -29.82
N ASP A 469 -9.55 -4.07 -30.86
CA ASP A 469 -8.90 -3.65 -32.08
C ASP A 469 -8.14 -2.36 -31.78
N PHE A 470 -6.82 -2.48 -31.68
CA PHE A 470 -5.92 -1.33 -31.68
C PHE A 470 -5.74 -0.84 -33.13
N THR A 471 -6.85 -0.74 -33.86
CA THR A 471 -6.90 -0.07 -35.14
C THR A 471 -6.69 1.42 -34.86
N LEU A 472 -5.67 1.98 -35.50
CA LEU A 472 -5.54 3.42 -35.64
C LEU A 472 -6.70 3.81 -36.56
N SER A 473 -7.79 4.36 -36.01
CA SER A 473 -8.65 5.20 -36.83
C SER A 473 -7.75 6.33 -37.32
N GLU A 474 -7.53 6.38 -38.65
CA GLU A 474 -6.83 7.47 -39.30
C GLU A 474 -7.49 8.78 -38.87
N VAL A 475 -6.73 9.64 -38.18
CA VAL A 475 -7.09 11.04 -37.94
C VAL A 475 -6.24 11.88 -38.87
#